data_AF-A0A6J8BDI5-F1
#
_entry.id   AF-A0A6J8BDI5-F1
#
_cell.length_a   1.000
_cell.length_b   1.000
_cell.length_c   1.000
_cell.angle_alpha   90.00
_cell.angle_beta   90.00
_cell.angle_gamma   90.00
#
_symmetry.space_group_name_H-M   'P 1'
#
loop_
_entity.id
_entity.type
_entity.pdbx_description
1 polymer ?
#
loop_
_entity_poly.entity_id
_entity_poly.type
_entity_poly.pdbx_seq_one_letter_code
_entity_poly.pdbx_strand_id
1 'polypeptide(L)'
;MVKQDWFAVASALEHTLTTIKEQMPQIQEVFLRSDNAGCYHCGCLWLSLQGISERTGIRVTRYDFSEAQSGKSICDAKIAHMRLKMRMYVSSGRNITSPFEMQAAIMDGTGVKACQCAVVEVDSSKQTMTNHRIKGINQMNNIAFDGDDIIVWQAFNVGIGIKMQRSKLFENEQLDTGLKILSNFVGAQQIDGNITKKSKENTTSNTAEPIEQRLYLRKDNGERLFSPNEWLQPSQISSYFARLSIMPRDQSNNADIIDEDLQSIVQAIEEEEIRNLVTASVSE
;
A
#
# COMPACT_ATOMS: atom_id res chain seq x y z
N MET A 1 -7.38 21.47 17.19
CA MET A 1 -7.14 20.16 16.56
C MET A 1 -7.05 20.42 15.06
N VAL A 2 -5.88 20.25 14.45
CA VAL A 2 -5.72 20.43 13.00
C VAL A 2 -6.59 19.38 12.31
N LYS A 3 -7.44 19.81 11.36
CA LYS A 3 -8.25 18.89 10.57
C LYS A 3 -7.27 18.06 9.72
N GLN A 4 -7.39 16.73 9.78
CA GLN A 4 -6.65 15.87 8.87
C GLN A 4 -7.19 16.07 7.46
N ASP A 5 -6.60 17.00 6.73
CA ASP A 5 -6.90 17.29 5.34
C ASP A 5 -5.74 16.87 4.45
N TRP A 6 -5.99 16.93 3.15
CA TRP A 6 -5.01 16.54 2.15
C TRP A 6 -3.78 17.44 2.14
N PHE A 7 -3.91 18.69 2.57
CA PHE A 7 -2.83 19.67 2.58
C PHE A 7 -1.83 19.37 3.70
N ALA A 8 -2.32 18.99 4.88
CA ALA A 8 -1.47 18.48 5.96
C ALA A 8 -0.70 17.22 5.52
N VAL A 9 -1.35 16.31 4.76
CA VAL A 9 -0.68 15.13 4.19
C VAL A 9 0.39 15.52 3.17
N ALA A 10 0.09 16.44 2.26
CA ALA A 10 1.05 16.94 1.28
C ALA A 10 2.27 17.58 1.97
N SER A 11 2.04 18.38 3.01
CA SER A 11 3.09 19.03 3.79
C SER A 11 4.00 18.01 4.49
N ALA A 12 3.40 17.00 5.14
CA ALA A 12 4.15 15.93 5.78
C ALA A 12 4.95 15.09 4.78
N LEU A 13 4.37 14.81 3.61
CA LEU A 13 5.03 14.06 2.55
C LEU A 13 6.22 14.84 1.96
N GLU A 14 6.04 16.12 1.66
CA GLU A 14 7.10 17.00 1.17
C GLU A 14 8.28 17.04 2.15
N HIS A 15 8.02 17.27 3.44
CA HIS A 15 9.06 17.24 4.46
C HIS A 15 9.75 15.86 4.58
N THR A 16 8.99 14.78 4.47
CA THR A 16 9.52 13.41 4.51
C THR A 16 10.46 13.15 3.34
N LEU A 17 10.07 13.53 2.12
CA LEU A 17 10.90 13.34 0.92
C LEU A 17 12.15 14.22 0.95
N THR A 18 12.06 15.47 1.39
CA THR A 18 13.24 16.33 1.60
C THR A 18 14.21 15.70 2.60
N THR A 19 13.71 15.19 3.72
CA THR A 19 14.53 14.51 4.73
C THR A 19 15.19 13.25 4.16
N ILE A 20 14.45 12.45 3.39
CA ILE A 20 15.00 11.26 2.72
C ILE A 20 16.10 11.66 1.73
N LYS A 21 15.93 12.75 0.98
CA LYS A 21 16.93 13.22 0.03
C LYS A 21 18.22 13.66 0.72
N GLU A 22 18.10 14.36 1.85
CA GLU A 22 19.24 14.79 2.67
C GLU A 22 19.99 13.60 3.28
N GLN A 23 19.26 12.62 3.83
CA GLN A 23 19.84 11.47 4.51
C GLN A 23 20.36 10.38 3.54
N MET A 24 19.71 10.22 2.39
CA MET A 24 20.00 9.20 1.39
C MET A 24 19.96 9.80 -0.02
N PRO A 25 20.98 10.59 -0.42
CA PRO A 25 21.00 11.31 -1.70
C PRO A 25 20.88 10.40 -2.93
N GLN A 26 21.24 9.12 -2.79
CA GLN A 26 21.14 8.11 -3.84
C GLN A 26 19.69 7.74 -4.20
N ILE A 27 18.71 8.04 -3.33
CA ILE A 27 17.31 7.80 -3.63
C ILE A 27 16.82 8.86 -4.62
N GLN A 28 16.31 8.38 -5.75
CA GLN A 28 15.79 9.23 -6.83
C GLN A 28 14.29 9.04 -7.03
N GLU A 29 13.75 7.89 -6.63
CA GLU A 29 12.37 7.50 -6.92
C GLU A 29 11.73 6.83 -5.71
N VAL A 30 10.43 7.07 -5.54
CA VAL A 30 9.63 6.46 -4.49
C VAL A 30 8.30 5.93 -5.01
N PHE A 31 7.84 4.87 -4.36
CA PHE A 31 6.51 4.30 -4.50
C PHE A 31 5.78 4.55 -3.18
N LEU A 32 4.62 5.22 -3.26
CA LEU A 32 3.81 5.56 -2.11
C LEU A 32 2.70 4.53 -1.93
N ARG A 33 2.32 4.29 -0.67
CA ARG A 33 1.16 3.46 -0.35
C ARG A 33 0.44 3.99 0.87
N SER A 34 -0.89 4.12 0.77
CA SER A 34 -1.75 4.59 1.86
C SER A 34 -3.02 3.74 1.99
N ASP A 35 -3.79 3.99 3.04
CA ASP A 35 -5.17 3.52 3.13
C ASP A 35 -6.09 4.36 2.23
N ASN A 36 -7.35 3.95 2.09
CA ASN A 36 -8.31 4.60 1.21
C ASN A 36 -9.06 5.79 1.87
N ALA A 37 -8.50 6.40 2.93
CA ALA A 37 -9.12 7.56 3.56
C ALA A 37 -9.08 8.79 2.64
N GLY A 38 -10.13 9.62 2.69
CA GLY A 38 -10.30 10.76 1.78
C GLY A 38 -9.22 11.86 1.89
N CYS A 39 -8.39 11.87 2.93
CA CYS A 39 -7.23 12.75 3.00
C CYS A 39 -6.07 12.30 2.09
N TYR A 40 -5.95 10.99 1.83
CA TYR A 40 -4.99 10.40 0.90
C TYR A 40 -5.59 10.22 -0.50
N HIS A 41 -6.86 9.83 -0.55
CA HIS A 41 -7.60 9.55 -1.76
C HIS A 41 -8.37 10.79 -2.23
N CYS A 42 -7.62 11.81 -2.67
CA CYS A 42 -8.22 13.04 -3.21
C CYS A 42 -7.39 13.62 -4.36
N GLY A 43 -8.06 14.30 -5.29
CA GLY A 43 -7.41 14.80 -6.49
C GLY A 43 -6.42 15.90 -6.19
N CYS A 44 -6.67 16.73 -5.17
CA CYS A 44 -5.73 17.77 -4.76
C CYS A 44 -4.39 17.16 -4.31
N LEU A 45 -4.39 16.11 -3.48
CA LEU A 45 -3.13 15.47 -3.11
C LEU A 45 -2.43 14.90 -4.35
N TRP A 46 -3.15 14.15 -5.19
CA TRP A 46 -2.57 13.49 -6.36
C TRP A 46 -1.90 14.47 -7.32
N LEU A 47 -2.58 15.58 -7.60
CA LEU A 47 -2.08 16.62 -8.49
C LEU A 47 -0.91 17.39 -7.88
N SER A 48 -0.77 17.43 -6.56
CA SER A 48 0.36 18.09 -5.90
C SER A 48 1.66 17.28 -5.92
N LEU A 49 1.59 15.95 -6.11
CA LEU A 49 2.75 15.05 -5.99
C LEU A 49 3.87 15.32 -6.98
N GLN A 50 3.55 15.76 -8.19
CA GLN A 50 4.56 16.11 -9.19
C GLN A 50 5.35 17.37 -8.76
N GLY A 51 4.66 18.42 -8.31
CA GLY A 51 5.33 19.63 -7.80
C GLY A 51 6.17 19.32 -6.56
N ILE A 52 5.69 18.44 -5.66
CA ILE A 52 6.50 17.95 -4.53
C ILE A 52 7.74 17.20 -5.02
N SER A 53 7.60 16.38 -6.07
CA SER A 53 8.72 15.63 -6.64
C SER A 53 9.81 16.55 -7.19
N GLU A 54 9.42 17.61 -7.89
CA GLU A 54 10.33 18.63 -8.43
C GLU A 54 11.08 19.37 -7.32
N ARG A 55 10.37 19.79 -6.27
CA ARG A 55 10.98 20.55 -5.16
C ARG A 55 11.88 19.70 -4.27
N THR A 56 11.54 18.43 -4.05
CA THR A 56 12.31 17.52 -3.20
C THR A 56 13.44 16.82 -3.95
N GLY A 57 13.40 16.78 -5.29
CA GLY A 57 14.35 16.03 -6.11
C GLY A 57 14.21 14.52 -5.98
N ILE A 58 13.04 14.03 -5.52
CA ILE A 58 12.65 12.62 -5.49
C ILE A 58 11.37 12.45 -6.31
N ARG A 59 11.44 11.65 -7.36
CA ARG A 59 10.32 11.37 -8.25
C ARG A 59 9.34 10.38 -7.61
N VAL A 60 8.12 10.84 -7.31
CA VAL A 60 7.01 9.97 -6.96
C VAL A 60 6.55 9.25 -8.23
N THR A 61 6.81 7.96 -8.32
CA THR A 61 6.53 7.19 -9.55
C THR A 61 5.10 6.64 -9.55
N ARG A 62 4.63 6.19 -8.39
CA ARG A 62 3.33 5.55 -8.23
C ARG A 62 2.80 5.77 -6.83
N TYR A 63 1.49 5.82 -6.70
CA TYR A 63 0.79 5.85 -5.44
C TYR A 63 -0.34 4.81 -5.45
N ASP A 64 -0.23 3.86 -4.53
CA ASP A 64 -1.15 2.73 -4.37
C ASP A 64 -2.04 2.89 -3.13
N PHE A 65 -3.28 2.44 -3.25
CA PHE A 65 -4.24 2.43 -2.15
C PHE A 65 -4.52 0.99 -1.72
N SER A 66 -4.52 0.77 -0.40
CA SER A 66 -4.85 -0.53 0.18
C SER A 66 -6.37 -0.72 0.17
N GLU A 67 -6.83 -1.94 -0.11
CA GLU A 67 -8.27 -2.25 -0.04
C GLU A 67 -8.80 -2.09 1.39
N ALA A 68 -10.08 -1.76 1.50
CA ALA A 68 -10.75 -1.73 2.80
C ALA A 68 -10.62 -3.10 3.49
N GLN A 69 -10.12 -3.09 4.73
CA GLN A 69 -9.87 -4.28 5.56
C GLN A 69 -8.72 -5.20 5.10
N SER A 70 -8.04 -4.88 3.99
CA SER A 70 -6.86 -5.62 3.54
C SER A 70 -5.59 -4.85 3.91
N GLY A 71 -4.71 -5.51 4.67
CA GLY A 71 -3.41 -4.95 5.03
C GLY A 71 -3.41 -4.15 6.34
N LYS A 72 -3.49 -4.86 7.48
CA LYS A 72 -2.93 -4.36 8.75
C LYS A 72 -1.49 -3.93 8.45
N SER A 73 -1.29 -2.64 8.35
CA SER A 73 -0.09 -2.09 7.77
C SER A 73 1.04 -2.13 8.79
N ILE A 74 2.28 -2.17 8.32
CA ILE A 74 3.43 -1.97 9.20
C ILE A 74 3.31 -0.63 9.96
N CYS A 75 2.65 0.36 9.36
CA CYS A 75 2.33 1.64 9.99
C CYS A 75 1.44 1.45 11.22
N ASP A 76 0.37 0.65 11.15
CA ASP A 76 -0.52 0.39 12.31
C ASP A 76 0.24 -0.23 13.48
N ALA A 77 1.13 -1.18 13.18
CA ALA A 77 1.98 -1.80 14.19
C ALA A 77 2.94 -0.78 14.84
N LYS A 78 3.57 0.09 14.04
CA LYS A 78 4.42 1.18 14.56
C LYS A 78 3.63 2.18 15.39
N ILE A 79 2.45 2.59 14.95
CA ILE A 79 1.57 3.49 15.70
C ILE A 79 1.15 2.85 17.02
N ALA A 80 0.83 1.55 17.04
CA ALA A 80 0.52 0.84 18.28
C ALA A 80 1.71 0.86 19.27
N HIS A 81 2.94 0.69 18.78
CA HIS A 81 4.16 0.81 19.61
C HIS A 81 4.34 2.23 20.16
N MET A 82 4.14 3.27 19.34
CA MET A 82 4.19 4.67 19.79
C MET A 82 3.13 4.95 20.86
N ARG A 83 1.90 4.45 20.69
CA ARG A 83 0.83 4.58 21.69
C ARG A 83 1.16 3.86 22.99
N LEU A 84 1.81 2.70 22.92
CA LEU A 84 2.30 2.00 24.11
C LEU A 84 3.33 2.85 24.87
N LYS A 85 4.31 3.43 24.15
CA LYS A 85 5.32 4.32 24.74
C LYS A 85 4.69 5.53 25.44
N MET A 86 3.75 6.20 24.79
CA MET A 86 3.00 7.31 25.40
C MET A 86 2.24 6.87 26.66
N ARG A 87 1.61 5.69 26.65
CA ARG A 87 0.95 5.16 27.86
C ARG A 87 1.94 4.90 28.99
N MET A 88 3.08 4.26 28.71
CA MET A 88 4.11 4.02 29.72
C MET A 88 4.68 5.32 30.30
N TYR A 89 4.87 6.33 29.45
CA TYR A 89 5.30 7.66 29.87
C TYR A 89 4.30 8.26 30.86
N VAL A 90 3.00 8.19 30.57
CA VAL A 90 1.95 8.66 31.49
C VAL A 90 1.90 7.82 32.77
N SER A 91 2.02 6.49 32.68
CA SER A 91 2.05 5.60 33.84
C SER A 91 3.22 5.87 34.80
N SER A 92 4.30 6.48 34.31
CA SER A 92 5.44 6.92 35.15
C SER A 92 5.22 8.26 35.87
N GLY A 93 3.99 8.81 35.86
CA GLY A 93 3.63 10.05 36.53
C GLY A 93 3.92 11.33 35.74
N ARG A 94 4.27 11.20 34.46
CA ARG A 94 4.52 12.33 33.53
C ARG A 94 3.25 12.64 32.71
N ASN A 95 3.15 13.85 32.17
CA ASN A 95 2.00 14.28 31.36
C ASN A 95 2.36 14.45 29.89
N ILE A 96 1.36 14.35 29.01
CA ILE A 96 1.46 14.65 27.57
C ILE A 96 0.37 15.66 27.24
N THR A 97 0.71 16.95 27.29
CA THR A 97 -0.17 18.10 27.02
C THR A 97 0.26 18.91 25.80
N SER A 98 1.49 18.71 25.33
CA SER A 98 2.03 19.37 24.14
C SER A 98 2.60 18.37 23.11
N PRO A 99 2.74 18.77 21.83
CA PRO A 99 3.43 17.97 20.81
C PRO A 99 4.89 17.65 21.19
N PHE A 100 5.56 18.55 21.91
CA PHE A 100 6.94 18.34 22.39
C PHE A 100 7.01 17.24 23.44
N GLU A 101 6.06 17.19 24.38
CA GLU A 101 5.95 16.11 25.35
C GLU A 101 5.55 14.78 24.67
N MET A 102 4.76 14.83 23.61
CA MET A 102 4.45 13.66 22.79
C MET A 102 5.71 13.11 22.12
N GLN A 103 6.53 13.98 21.52
CA GLN A 103 7.83 13.61 20.96
C GLN A 103 8.74 13.02 22.05
N ALA A 104 8.86 13.68 23.21
CA ALA A 104 9.65 13.20 24.34
C ALA A 104 9.17 11.82 24.82
N ALA A 105 7.86 11.58 24.88
CA ALA A 105 7.29 10.29 25.27
C ALA A 105 7.58 9.17 24.26
N ILE A 106 7.54 9.46 22.96
CA ILE A 106 7.86 8.51 21.90
C ILE A 106 9.36 8.15 21.93
N MET A 107 10.21 9.16 22.17
CA MET A 107 11.67 9.04 22.17
C MET A 107 12.27 8.60 23.51
N ASP A 108 11.47 8.52 24.58
CA ASP A 108 11.90 8.12 25.94
C ASP A 108 12.68 6.78 25.90
N GLY A 109 13.74 6.65 26.69
CA GLY A 109 14.59 5.45 26.68
C GLY A 109 15.24 5.18 25.31
N THR A 110 15.05 3.99 24.74
CA THR A 110 15.60 3.61 23.43
C THR A 110 14.76 4.06 22.24
N GLY A 111 13.66 4.81 22.47
CA GLY A 111 12.70 5.19 21.44
C GLY A 111 11.95 4.00 20.80
N VAL A 112 11.36 4.22 19.64
CA VAL A 112 10.72 3.18 18.81
C VAL A 112 11.67 2.80 17.67
N LYS A 113 12.08 1.53 17.63
CA LYS A 113 13.02 1.03 16.59
C LYS A 113 12.53 1.37 15.19
N ALA A 114 13.43 1.91 14.36
CA ALA A 114 13.16 2.32 12.97
C ALA A 114 12.03 3.34 12.83
N CYS A 115 11.87 4.22 13.82
CA CYS A 115 10.99 5.37 13.74
C CYS A 115 11.75 6.62 14.19
N GLN A 116 11.53 7.72 13.49
CA GLN A 116 11.96 9.05 13.91
C GLN A 116 10.70 9.89 14.14
N CYS A 117 10.81 10.90 15.01
CA CYS A 117 9.70 11.78 15.34
C CYS A 117 10.17 13.24 15.25
N ALA A 118 9.42 14.04 14.51
CA ALA A 118 9.58 15.48 14.42
C ALA A 118 8.28 16.15 14.89
N VAL A 119 8.39 17.36 15.43
CA VAL A 119 7.26 18.23 15.73
C VAL A 119 7.22 19.31 14.66
N VAL A 120 6.09 19.39 13.98
CA VAL A 120 5.89 20.31 12.85
C VAL A 120 4.57 21.06 12.99
N GLU A 121 4.48 22.21 12.35
CA GLU A 121 3.28 23.03 12.23
C GLU A 121 2.94 23.23 10.75
N VAL A 122 1.69 22.93 10.39
CA VAL A 122 1.17 23.10 9.02
C VAL A 122 0.79 24.54 8.82
N ASP A 123 1.33 25.17 7.76
CA ASP A 123 0.98 26.54 7.40
C ASP A 123 -0.19 26.57 6.41
N SER A 124 -1.42 26.55 6.93
CA SER A 124 -2.63 26.56 6.09
C SER A 124 -2.74 27.77 5.14
N SER A 125 -1.99 28.85 5.37
CA SER A 125 -1.96 30.00 4.45
C SER A 125 -1.27 29.68 3.12
N LYS A 126 -0.47 28.61 3.08
CA LYS A 126 0.27 28.14 1.90
C LYS A 126 -0.53 27.19 1.01
N GLN A 127 -1.77 26.87 1.39
CA GLN A 127 -2.65 26.05 0.55
C GLN A 127 -3.13 26.86 -0.66
N THR A 128 -2.53 26.64 -1.83
CA THR A 128 -2.85 27.37 -3.07
C THR A 128 -3.86 26.61 -3.94
N MET A 129 -3.83 25.28 -3.91
CA MET A 129 -4.84 24.47 -4.59
C MET A 129 -6.04 24.23 -3.68
N THR A 130 -7.25 24.32 -4.23
CA THR A 130 -8.49 24.09 -3.46
C THR A 130 -9.42 23.08 -4.11
N ASN A 131 -9.36 22.94 -5.43
CA ASN A 131 -10.28 22.11 -6.22
C ASN A 131 -9.54 21.31 -7.29
N HIS A 132 -10.17 20.23 -7.76
CA HIS A 132 -9.71 19.42 -8.90
C HIS A 132 -10.87 19.09 -9.84
N ARG A 133 -10.55 18.76 -11.09
CA ARG A 133 -11.52 18.37 -12.14
C ARG A 133 -11.51 16.86 -12.46
N ILE A 134 -10.77 16.07 -11.67
CA ILE A 134 -10.75 14.60 -11.79
C ILE A 134 -12.16 14.03 -11.54
N LYS A 135 -12.71 13.34 -12.53
CA LYS A 135 -14.01 12.67 -12.46
C LYS A 135 -13.84 11.22 -12.03
N GLY A 136 -14.75 10.71 -11.19
CA GLY A 136 -14.78 9.30 -10.82
C GLY A 136 -13.63 8.85 -9.91
N ILE A 137 -13.05 9.77 -9.12
CA ILE A 137 -11.88 9.47 -8.28
C ILE A 137 -12.10 8.25 -7.39
N ASN A 138 -13.28 8.13 -6.77
CA ASN A 138 -13.66 7.02 -5.88
C ASN A 138 -13.57 5.61 -6.53
N GLN A 139 -13.52 5.53 -7.86
CA GLN A 139 -13.42 4.27 -8.60
C GLN A 139 -11.97 3.91 -8.94
N MET A 140 -11.00 4.77 -8.64
CA MET A 140 -9.60 4.61 -8.99
C MET A 140 -8.83 4.03 -7.81
N ASN A 141 -8.05 2.97 -8.04
CA ASN A 141 -7.35 2.21 -7.00
C ASN A 141 -5.84 2.49 -6.96
N ASN A 142 -5.27 3.01 -8.05
CA ASN A 142 -3.87 3.38 -8.10
C ASN A 142 -3.62 4.42 -9.20
N ILE A 143 -2.54 5.17 -9.01
CA ILE A 143 -2.10 6.23 -9.91
C ILE A 143 -0.59 6.10 -10.16
N ALA A 144 -0.18 6.32 -11.40
CA ALA A 144 1.21 6.44 -11.81
C ALA A 144 1.43 7.79 -12.50
N PHE A 145 2.67 8.26 -12.42
CA PHE A 145 3.09 9.54 -13.00
C PHE A 145 3.95 9.27 -14.25
N ASP A 146 3.48 9.76 -15.40
CA ASP A 146 4.13 9.61 -16.70
C ASP A 146 4.45 10.99 -17.28
N GLY A 147 5.66 11.48 -16.98
CA GLY A 147 6.03 12.86 -17.27
C GLY A 147 5.20 13.84 -16.43
N ASP A 148 4.50 14.77 -17.09
CA ASP A 148 3.54 15.65 -16.42
C ASP A 148 2.14 15.00 -16.31
N ASP A 149 1.85 13.96 -17.10
CA ASP A 149 0.53 13.34 -17.12
C ASP A 149 0.38 12.30 -16.01
N ILE A 150 -0.89 12.01 -15.67
CA ILE A 150 -1.22 10.97 -14.70
C ILE A 150 -1.92 9.82 -15.42
N ILE A 151 -1.60 8.59 -15.02
CA ILE A 151 -2.30 7.39 -15.46
C ILE A 151 -2.98 6.79 -14.23
N VAL A 152 -4.27 6.51 -14.34
CA VAL A 152 -5.04 5.90 -13.25
C VAL A 152 -5.66 4.59 -13.67
N TRP A 153 -5.88 3.70 -12.70
CA TRP A 153 -6.54 2.42 -12.93
C TRP A 153 -7.70 2.23 -11.96
N GLN A 154 -8.77 1.62 -12.45
CA GLN A 154 -9.89 1.20 -11.61
C GLN A 154 -9.63 -0.15 -10.92
N ALA A 155 -8.70 -0.96 -11.41
CA ALA A 155 -8.38 -2.27 -10.85
C ALA A 155 -6.88 -2.51 -10.85
N PHE A 156 -6.16 -2.13 -9.78
CA PHE A 156 -4.77 -2.51 -9.48
C PHE A 156 -3.82 -2.69 -10.68
N ASN A 157 -3.66 -1.66 -11.50
CA ASN A 157 -2.75 -1.69 -12.66
C ASN A 157 -3.15 -2.68 -13.78
N VAL A 158 -4.38 -3.18 -13.80
CA VAL A 158 -4.90 -4.06 -14.84
C VAL A 158 -5.32 -3.24 -16.06
N GLY A 159 -4.76 -3.58 -17.21
CA GLY A 159 -5.00 -2.90 -18.49
C GLY A 159 -4.14 -1.65 -18.67
N ILE A 160 -4.43 -0.91 -19.75
CA ILE A 160 -3.62 0.23 -20.21
C ILE A 160 -3.70 1.43 -19.24
N GLY A 161 -4.76 1.50 -18.44
CA GLY A 161 -5.05 2.64 -17.58
C GLY A 161 -5.67 3.82 -18.36
N ILE A 162 -6.21 4.78 -17.61
CA ILE A 162 -6.79 6.00 -18.16
C ILE A 162 -5.75 7.11 -17.99
N LYS A 163 -5.17 7.55 -19.10
CA LYS A 163 -4.25 8.69 -19.11
C LYS A 163 -5.03 10.00 -19.07
N MET A 164 -4.67 10.88 -18.14
CA MET A 164 -5.25 12.20 -17.99
C MET A 164 -4.16 13.28 -18.04
N GLN A 165 -4.43 14.33 -18.80
CA GLN A 165 -3.52 15.46 -18.93
C GLN A 165 -3.61 16.36 -17.70
N ARG A 166 -2.56 16.38 -16.89
CA ARG A 166 -2.57 16.99 -15.54
C ARG A 166 -2.87 18.49 -15.56
N SER A 167 -2.29 19.23 -16.50
CA SER A 167 -2.53 20.67 -16.68
C SER A 167 -4.00 21.07 -16.91
N LYS A 168 -4.87 20.12 -17.29
CA LYS A 168 -6.32 20.36 -17.45
C LYS A 168 -7.14 20.02 -16.19
N LEU A 169 -6.51 19.45 -15.17
CA LEU A 169 -7.19 18.90 -13.99
C LEU A 169 -7.28 19.87 -12.81
N PHE A 170 -6.62 21.02 -12.88
CA PHE A 170 -6.63 22.06 -11.85
C PHE A 170 -6.59 23.46 -12.49
N GLU A 171 -6.91 24.48 -11.69
CA GLU A 171 -6.78 25.90 -12.08
C GLU A 171 -5.49 26.50 -11.55
N ASN A 172 -5.18 26.22 -10.28
CA ASN A 172 -3.96 26.67 -9.60
C ASN A 172 -3.23 25.46 -9.04
N GLU A 173 -1.92 25.39 -9.26
CA GLU A 173 -1.07 24.33 -8.74
C GLU A 173 -0.81 24.53 -7.23
N GLN A 174 -0.55 23.43 -6.52
CA GLN A 174 -0.03 23.50 -5.16
C GLN A 174 1.47 23.86 -5.17
N LEU A 175 1.78 25.03 -4.61
CA LEU A 175 3.15 25.50 -4.42
C LEU A 175 3.77 24.88 -3.15
N ASP A 176 4.95 25.40 -2.76
CA ASP A 176 5.60 25.08 -1.49
C ASP A 176 4.61 25.10 -0.31
N THR A 177 4.62 24.02 0.47
CA THR A 177 3.74 23.86 1.63
C THR A 177 4.19 24.69 2.83
N GLY A 178 5.47 25.09 2.88
CA GLY A 178 6.01 25.94 3.94
C GLY A 178 5.92 25.33 5.34
N LEU A 179 5.96 23.99 5.44
CA LEU A 179 5.86 23.27 6.71
C LEU A 179 6.92 23.78 7.71
N LYS A 180 6.48 24.23 8.89
CA LYS A 180 7.37 24.77 9.92
C LYS A 180 7.86 23.66 10.82
N ILE A 181 9.17 23.47 10.89
CA ILE A 181 9.78 22.46 11.77
C ILE A 181 10.01 23.10 13.14
N LEU A 182 9.26 22.65 14.14
CA LEU A 182 9.40 23.13 15.53
C LEU A 182 10.42 22.30 16.32
N SER A 183 10.52 21.01 16.00
CA SER A 183 11.56 20.10 16.51
C SER A 183 11.86 19.09 15.42
N ASN A 184 13.09 19.08 14.91
CA ASN A 184 13.47 18.22 13.79
C ASN A 184 13.63 16.76 14.25
N PHE A 185 13.76 15.85 13.27
CA PHE A 185 14.21 14.50 13.55
C PHE A 185 15.54 14.54 14.28
N VAL A 186 15.62 13.83 15.41
CA VAL A 186 16.92 13.59 16.04
C VAL A 186 17.70 12.70 15.08
N GLY A 187 18.81 13.23 14.56
CA GLY A 187 19.67 12.52 13.62
C GLY A 187 19.95 11.12 14.15
N ALA A 188 19.78 10.12 13.29
CA ALA A 188 20.21 8.79 13.64
C ALA A 188 21.70 8.90 14.01
N GLN A 189 22.06 8.69 15.28
CA GLN A 189 23.35 8.08 15.55
C GLN A 189 23.42 6.89 14.62
N GLN A 190 24.46 6.79 13.78
CA GLN A 190 24.64 5.68 12.84
C GLN A 190 24.23 4.39 13.54
N ILE A 191 23.01 3.92 13.27
CA ILE A 191 22.57 2.63 13.76
C ILE A 191 23.02 1.70 12.65
N ASP A 192 24.29 1.30 12.71
CA ASP A 192 24.80 0.21 11.89
C ASP A 192 23.98 -1.02 12.25
N GLY A 193 22.92 -1.25 11.47
CA GLY A 193 22.14 -2.45 11.53
C GLY A 193 22.87 -3.52 10.75
N ASN A 194 23.53 -4.44 11.45
CA ASN A 194 23.95 -5.68 10.82
C ASN A 194 22.70 -6.42 10.31
N ILE A 195 22.57 -6.55 8.99
CA ILE A 195 21.69 -7.54 8.38
C ILE A 195 22.36 -8.89 8.63
N THR A 196 22.14 -9.46 9.80
CA THR A 196 22.33 -10.90 9.95
C THR A 196 21.28 -11.56 9.06
N LYS A 197 21.73 -12.18 7.96
CA LYS A 197 20.95 -13.23 7.33
C LYS A 197 20.54 -14.16 8.46
N LYS A 198 19.24 -14.28 8.74
CA LYS A 198 18.75 -15.37 9.58
C LYS A 198 19.34 -16.64 8.96
N SER A 199 20.21 -17.31 9.70
CA SER A 199 20.42 -18.73 9.50
C SER A 199 19.03 -19.36 9.48
N LYS A 200 18.81 -20.28 8.53
CA LYS A 200 17.59 -21.08 8.47
C LYS A 200 17.49 -21.90 9.75
N GLU A 201 16.99 -21.30 10.81
CA GLU A 201 16.45 -22.00 11.94
C GLU A 201 14.95 -22.07 11.73
N ASN A 202 14.49 -23.31 11.59
CA ASN A 202 13.10 -23.68 11.41
C ASN A 202 12.28 -23.15 12.59
N THR A 203 11.65 -22.00 12.40
CA THR A 203 10.55 -21.55 13.26
C THR A 203 9.40 -21.16 12.36
N THR A 204 8.41 -22.04 12.32
CA THR A 204 7.14 -21.91 11.62
C THR A 204 6.37 -20.69 12.13
N SER A 205 6.44 -19.58 11.39
CA SER A 205 5.48 -18.49 11.47
C SER A 205 4.79 -18.36 10.12
N ASN A 206 3.50 -18.67 10.08
CA ASN A 206 2.62 -18.63 8.92
C ASN A 206 2.62 -17.26 8.24
N THR A 207 3.50 -17.08 7.25
CA THR A 207 3.29 -16.14 6.14
C THR A 207 2.72 -16.93 4.97
N ALA A 208 1.60 -16.47 4.44
CA ALA A 208 0.92 -17.14 3.35
C ALA A 208 1.82 -17.23 2.10
N GLU A 209 2.24 -18.45 1.75
CA GLU A 209 2.89 -18.73 0.46
C GLU A 209 1.96 -18.44 -0.73
N PRO A 210 2.50 -18.06 -1.91
CA PRO A 210 1.75 -17.84 -3.14
C PRO A 210 0.82 -19.02 -3.47
N ILE A 211 -0.39 -18.73 -3.97
CA ILE A 211 -1.45 -19.73 -4.19
C ILE A 211 -1.01 -20.84 -5.15
N GLU A 212 -0.30 -20.49 -6.22
CA GLU A 212 0.27 -21.47 -7.18
C GLU A 212 1.14 -22.52 -6.50
N GLN A 213 1.95 -22.14 -5.50
CA GLN A 213 2.84 -23.07 -4.83
C GLN A 213 2.05 -24.08 -3.98
N ARG A 214 0.88 -23.69 -3.45
CA ARG A 214 0.02 -24.55 -2.62
C ARG A 214 -0.67 -25.68 -3.39
N LEU A 215 -0.89 -25.52 -4.69
CA LEU A 215 -1.45 -26.57 -5.56
C LEU A 215 -0.54 -27.81 -5.66
N TYR A 216 0.77 -27.60 -5.53
CA TYR A 216 1.77 -28.66 -5.77
C TYR A 216 2.38 -29.22 -4.49
N LEU A 217 2.05 -28.67 -3.31
CA LEU A 217 2.57 -29.16 -2.05
C LEU A 217 1.98 -30.53 -1.69
N ARG A 218 2.88 -31.48 -1.39
CA ARG A 218 2.54 -32.82 -0.92
C ARG A 218 3.17 -33.09 0.44
N LYS A 219 2.51 -33.92 1.23
CA LYS A 219 3.04 -34.51 2.46
C LYS A 219 4.11 -35.56 2.10
N ASP A 220 4.92 -35.96 3.09
CA ASP A 220 5.97 -36.96 2.93
C ASP A 220 5.46 -38.34 2.47
N ASN A 221 4.16 -38.61 2.65
CA ASN A 221 3.47 -39.81 2.18
C ASN A 221 2.94 -39.70 0.73
N GLY A 222 3.20 -38.59 0.02
CA GLY A 222 2.77 -38.36 -1.36
C GLY A 222 1.36 -37.76 -1.52
N GLU A 223 0.59 -37.61 -0.45
CA GLU A 223 -0.74 -37.00 -0.48
C GLU A 223 -0.67 -35.48 -0.61
N ARG A 224 -1.67 -34.86 -1.25
CA ARG A 224 -1.76 -33.39 -1.33
C ARG A 224 -1.83 -32.79 0.07
N LEU A 225 -1.07 -31.72 0.30
CA LEU A 225 -1.00 -31.05 1.60
C LEU A 225 -2.28 -30.26 1.92
N PHE A 226 -2.96 -29.75 0.89
CA PHE A 226 -4.20 -28.99 0.99
C PHE A 226 -5.27 -29.54 0.04
N SER A 227 -6.51 -29.51 0.48
CA SER A 227 -7.68 -29.80 -0.35
C SER A 227 -8.14 -28.54 -1.11
N PRO A 228 -8.79 -28.68 -2.29
CA PRO A 228 -9.31 -27.55 -3.08
C PRO A 228 -10.09 -26.51 -2.26
N ASN A 229 -10.94 -26.98 -1.34
CA ASN A 229 -11.77 -26.13 -0.49
C ASN A 229 -10.99 -25.34 0.59
N GLU A 230 -9.73 -25.69 0.85
CA GLU A 230 -8.88 -25.01 1.84
C GLU A 230 -8.10 -23.83 1.23
N TRP A 231 -7.93 -23.78 -0.09
CA TRP A 231 -7.23 -22.69 -0.78
C TRP A 231 -8.13 -21.85 -1.70
N LEU A 232 -9.30 -22.35 -2.12
CA LEU A 232 -10.34 -21.56 -2.79
C LEU A 232 -11.17 -20.79 -1.76
N GLN A 233 -10.88 -19.50 -1.58
CA GLN A 233 -11.71 -18.64 -0.75
C GLN A 233 -13.02 -18.30 -1.48
N PRO A 234 -14.19 -18.28 -0.79
CA PRO A 234 -15.47 -17.91 -1.39
C PRO A 234 -15.46 -16.54 -2.09
N SER A 235 -14.60 -15.63 -1.63
CA SER A 235 -14.37 -14.32 -2.25
C SER A 235 -13.74 -14.42 -3.64
N GLN A 236 -12.87 -15.39 -3.89
CA GLN A 236 -12.23 -15.62 -5.19
C GLN A 236 -13.24 -16.15 -6.21
N ILE A 237 -14.09 -17.08 -5.77
CA ILE A 237 -15.20 -17.63 -6.57
C ILE A 237 -16.19 -16.51 -6.92
N SER A 238 -16.57 -15.70 -5.93
CA SER A 238 -17.50 -14.57 -6.13
C SER A 238 -16.91 -13.50 -7.06
N SER A 239 -15.61 -13.21 -6.93
CA SER A 239 -14.88 -12.28 -7.80
C SER A 239 -14.78 -12.77 -9.25
N TYR A 240 -14.71 -14.08 -9.48
CA TYR A 240 -14.70 -14.68 -10.82
C TYR A 240 -16.06 -14.53 -11.52
N PHE A 241 -17.14 -14.90 -10.85
CA PHE A 241 -18.49 -14.76 -11.42
C PHE A 241 -18.91 -13.29 -11.59
N ALA A 242 -18.42 -12.40 -10.72
CA ALA A 242 -18.58 -10.95 -10.91
C ALA A 242 -17.84 -10.42 -12.15
N ARG A 243 -16.73 -11.04 -12.56
CA ARG A 243 -16.02 -10.68 -13.79
C ARG A 243 -16.71 -11.23 -15.04
N LEU A 244 -17.20 -12.46 -14.97
CA LEU A 244 -18.00 -13.06 -16.05
C LEU A 244 -19.31 -12.31 -16.33
N SER A 245 -19.93 -11.70 -15.31
CA SER A 245 -21.16 -10.94 -15.49
C SER A 245 -20.96 -9.54 -16.11
N ILE A 246 -19.72 -9.05 -16.15
CA ILE A 246 -19.35 -7.75 -16.73
C ILE A 246 -18.85 -7.88 -18.18
N MET A 247 -18.52 -9.10 -18.63
CA MET A 247 -18.11 -9.33 -20.02
C MET A 247 -19.29 -9.17 -21.00
N PRO A 248 -19.16 -8.35 -22.05
CA PRO A 248 -20.18 -8.25 -23.10
C PRO A 248 -20.39 -9.62 -23.76
N ARG A 249 -21.66 -10.05 -23.87
CA ARG A 249 -22.02 -11.24 -24.66
C ARG A 249 -21.91 -10.89 -26.14
N ASP A 250 -20.70 -10.89 -26.68
CA ASP A 250 -20.52 -10.83 -28.13
C ASP A 250 -20.58 -12.26 -28.69
N GLN A 251 -21.60 -12.56 -29.48
CA GLN A 251 -21.88 -13.89 -30.04
C GLN A 251 -21.02 -14.23 -31.27
N SER A 252 -19.97 -13.46 -31.54
CA SER A 252 -19.10 -13.69 -32.69
C SER A 252 -17.69 -13.21 -32.41
N ASN A 253 -16.95 -13.97 -31.60
CA ASN A 253 -15.52 -14.27 -31.74
C ASN A 253 -15.07 -15.06 -30.51
N ASN A 254 -14.86 -16.38 -30.69
CA ASN A 254 -14.07 -17.19 -29.76
C ASN A 254 -12.62 -16.69 -29.83
N ALA A 255 -12.31 -15.61 -29.11
CA ALA A 255 -10.96 -15.37 -28.69
C ALA A 255 -10.74 -16.22 -27.43
N ASP A 256 -10.01 -17.32 -27.60
CA ASP A 256 -9.55 -18.16 -26.51
C ASP A 256 -8.83 -17.27 -25.48
N ILE A 257 -9.49 -16.99 -24.36
CA ILE A 257 -8.85 -16.42 -23.18
C ILE A 257 -8.07 -17.58 -22.57
N ILE A 258 -6.81 -17.71 -22.96
CA ILE A 258 -5.87 -18.62 -22.32
C ILE A 258 -5.44 -17.96 -21.01
N ASP A 259 -6.14 -18.31 -19.94
CA ASP A 259 -5.71 -18.07 -18.57
C ASP A 259 -4.97 -19.34 -18.11
N GLU A 260 -3.64 -19.31 -18.12
CA GLU A 260 -2.75 -20.43 -17.77
C GLU A 260 -3.06 -20.99 -16.37
N ASP A 261 -3.45 -20.13 -15.42
CA ASP A 261 -3.83 -20.53 -14.06
C ASP A 261 -5.20 -21.23 -14.04
N LEU A 262 -6.13 -20.78 -14.87
CA LEU A 262 -7.45 -21.40 -15.00
C LEU A 262 -7.38 -22.73 -15.75
N GLN A 263 -6.54 -22.84 -16.78
CA GLN A 263 -6.28 -24.10 -17.49
C GLN A 263 -5.69 -25.14 -16.53
N SER A 264 -4.77 -24.72 -15.66
CA SER A 264 -4.19 -25.56 -14.61
C SER A 264 -5.25 -26.07 -13.62
N ILE A 265 -6.19 -25.20 -13.23
CA ILE A 265 -7.27 -25.54 -12.27
C ILE A 265 -8.32 -26.44 -12.93
N VAL A 266 -8.76 -26.12 -14.15
CA VAL A 266 -9.74 -26.92 -14.90
C VAL A 266 -9.17 -28.30 -15.20
N GLN A 267 -7.91 -28.38 -15.64
CA GLN A 267 -7.22 -29.64 -15.86
C GLN A 267 -7.08 -30.46 -14.56
N ALA A 268 -6.78 -29.81 -13.43
CA ALA A 268 -6.72 -30.50 -12.14
C ALA A 268 -8.09 -31.03 -11.67
N ILE A 269 -9.18 -30.36 -12.00
CA ILE A 269 -10.56 -30.80 -11.72
C ILE A 269 -10.95 -31.97 -12.64
N GLU A 270 -10.68 -31.86 -13.93
CA GLU A 270 -10.93 -32.93 -14.91
C GLU A 270 -10.13 -34.20 -14.58
N GLU A 271 -8.86 -34.06 -14.18
CA GLU A 271 -8.04 -35.19 -13.73
C GLU A 271 -8.58 -35.85 -12.47
N GLU A 272 -9.22 -35.09 -11.58
CA GLU A 272 -9.82 -35.59 -10.35
C GLU A 272 -11.17 -36.29 -10.62
N GLU A 273 -12.00 -35.76 -11.53
CA GLU A 273 -13.21 -36.43 -12.00
C GLU A 273 -12.92 -37.73 -12.75
N ILE A 274 -11.94 -37.73 -13.66
CA ILE A 274 -11.50 -38.93 -14.38
C ILE A 274 -10.99 -39.98 -13.39
N ARG A 275 -10.20 -39.57 -12.39
CA ARG A 275 -9.69 -40.48 -11.37
C ARG A 275 -10.81 -41.09 -10.54
N ASN A 276 -11.81 -40.27 -10.16
CA ASN A 276 -12.96 -40.74 -9.40
C ASN A 276 -13.85 -41.71 -10.21
N LEU A 277 -14.04 -41.46 -11.50
CA LEU A 277 -14.74 -42.36 -12.44
C LEU A 277 -14.00 -43.69 -12.62
N VAL A 278 -12.67 -43.65 -12.74
CA VAL A 278 -11.82 -44.85 -12.84
C VAL A 278 -11.84 -45.65 -11.55
N THR A 279 -11.79 -45.01 -10.38
CA THR A 279 -11.90 -45.72 -9.10
C THR A 279 -13.28 -46.33 -8.86
N ALA A 280 -14.35 -45.68 -9.32
CA ALA A 280 -15.72 -46.20 -9.23
C ALA A 280 -15.95 -47.40 -10.17
N SER A 281 -15.29 -47.43 -11.33
CA SER A 281 -15.39 -48.51 -12.32
C SER A 281 -14.56 -49.76 -11.95
N VAL A 282 -13.67 -49.65 -10.96
CA VAL A 282 -12.83 -50.74 -10.43
C VAL A 282 -13.43 -51.33 -9.13
N SER A 283 -14.58 -50.81 -8.67
CA SER A 283 -15.26 -51.24 -7.44
C SER A 283 -16.64 -51.90 -7.66
N GLU A 284 -16.99 -52.26 -8.91
CA GLU A 284 -17.96 -53.33 -9.23
C GLU A 284 -17.22 -54.62 -9.59
#